data_AF-A0A2D6LQ27-F1
#
_entry.id   AF-A0A2D6LQ27-F1
#
_cell.length_a   1.000
_cell.length_b   1.000
_cell.length_c   1.000
_cell.angle_alpha   90.00
_cell.angle_beta   90.00
_cell.angle_gamma   90.00
#
_symmetry.space_group_name_H-M   'P 1'
#
loop_
_entity.id
_entity.type
_entity.pdbx_description
1 polymer ?
#
loop_
_entity_poly.entity_id
_entity_poly.type
_entity_poly.pdbx_seq_one_letter_code
_entity_poly.pdbx_strand_id
1 'polypeptide(L)'
;MAKRLKNKGFKASTIEGQKGFTPYFAKRPKSGAQRNFLKGMHQAIEAWMIDHPGQRFPTKEFSEKFNVKQTSIIPIAEKIEKHHKLPERKRGGPNFILPKEVNEVIGGIYKKAQNGDAINVLDVIREIARKTKLVVSANAISVELKKLELEHKKGISVLLKGLKGKRKLDLNDLTSLLKKEGIKAKRFRPKPIRSRD
;
A
#
# COMPACT_ATOMS: atom_id res chain seq x y z
N MET A 1 -22.49 -33.41 18.41
CA MET A 1 -22.69 -32.11 19.09
C MET A 1 -21.41 -31.30 19.04
N ALA A 2 -21.36 -30.23 18.24
CA ALA A 2 -20.16 -29.41 18.04
C ALA A 2 -19.93 -28.45 19.22
N LYS A 3 -18.77 -28.58 19.89
CA LYS A 3 -18.33 -27.66 20.94
C LYS A 3 -17.94 -26.32 20.32
N ARG A 4 -18.76 -25.28 20.55
CA ARG A 4 -18.47 -23.87 20.27
C ARG A 4 -17.25 -23.43 21.08
N LEU A 5 -16.14 -23.15 20.41
CA LEU A 5 -14.98 -22.46 20.99
C LEU A 5 -15.42 -21.06 21.44
N LYS A 6 -15.39 -20.82 22.76
CA LYS A 6 -15.57 -19.49 23.35
C LYS A 6 -14.41 -18.60 22.87
N ASN A 7 -14.71 -17.63 22.01
CA ASN A 7 -13.79 -16.55 21.68
C ASN A 7 -13.43 -15.83 22.99
N LYS A 8 -12.22 -16.09 23.50
CA LYS A 8 -11.59 -15.27 24.52
C LYS A 8 -11.51 -13.86 23.96
N GLY A 9 -12.24 -12.95 24.61
CA GLY A 9 -12.38 -11.58 24.18
C GLY A 9 -11.02 -10.95 23.91
N PHE A 10 -10.85 -10.44 22.69
CA PHE A 10 -10.03 -9.27 22.48
C PHE A 10 -10.62 -8.16 23.36
N LYS A 11 -10.20 -8.10 24.63
CA LYS A 11 -10.15 -6.81 25.32
C LYS A 11 -9.03 -6.05 24.64
N ALA A 12 -9.35 -5.45 23.49
CA ALA A 12 -8.63 -4.26 23.09
C ALA A 12 -8.60 -3.37 24.32
N SER A 13 -7.43 -2.85 24.65
CA SER A 13 -7.28 -1.68 25.51
C SER A 13 -8.06 -0.54 24.85
N THR A 14 -9.39 -0.59 24.94
CA THR A 14 -10.29 0.41 24.42
C THR A 14 -10.03 1.66 25.25
N ILE A 15 -9.69 2.73 24.53
CA ILE A 15 -9.35 4.08 24.99
C ILE A 15 -10.40 4.71 25.91
N GLU A 16 -11.55 4.06 26.13
CA GLU A 16 -12.45 4.38 27.24
C GLU A 16 -11.74 4.43 28.61
N GLY A 17 -10.60 3.75 28.76
CA GLY A 17 -9.79 3.76 30.00
C GLY A 17 -8.72 4.86 30.11
N GLN A 18 -8.39 5.61 29.05
CA GLN A 18 -7.35 6.64 29.13
C GLN A 18 -7.94 7.98 29.61
N LYS A 19 -7.75 8.28 30.91
CA LYS A 19 -8.02 9.61 31.48
C LYS A 19 -7.30 10.68 30.66
N GLY A 20 -8.06 11.57 30.01
CA GLY A 20 -7.54 12.75 29.29
C GLY A 20 -7.65 12.71 27.75
N PHE A 21 -8.10 11.60 27.15
CA PHE A 21 -8.24 11.55 25.69
C PHE A 21 -9.41 12.40 25.19
N THR A 22 -9.11 13.52 24.53
CA THR A 22 -10.11 14.36 23.85
C THR A 22 -9.98 14.14 22.34
N PRO A 23 -10.92 13.46 21.68
CA PRO A 23 -10.84 13.21 20.25
C PRO A 23 -10.86 14.54 19.48
N TYR A 24 -10.07 14.63 18.41
CA TYR A 24 -9.93 15.83 17.57
C TYR A 24 -11.28 16.42 17.08
N PHE A 25 -12.33 15.59 17.03
CA PHE A 25 -13.68 15.99 16.62
C PHE A 25 -14.73 15.96 17.74
N ALA A 26 -14.38 16.41 18.96
CA ALA A 26 -15.36 16.58 20.03
C ALA A 26 -16.49 17.58 19.68
N LYS A 27 -16.26 18.52 18.75
CA LYS A 27 -17.28 19.45 18.25
C LYS A 27 -18.06 18.81 17.08
N ARG A 28 -19.35 18.53 17.31
CA ARG A 28 -20.30 18.08 16.27
C ARG A 28 -20.29 19.07 15.10
N PRO A 29 -20.19 18.62 13.83
CA PRO A 29 -20.33 19.50 12.69
C PRO A 29 -21.76 20.07 12.63
N LYS A 30 -21.91 21.34 12.19
CA LYS A 30 -23.21 22.00 12.02
C LYS A 30 -24.08 21.21 11.03
N SER A 31 -25.37 21.11 11.34
CA SER A 31 -26.38 20.27 10.68
C SER A 31 -26.33 20.41 9.15
N GLY A 32 -26.14 19.28 8.46
CA GLY A 32 -25.99 19.20 7.00
C GLY A 32 -24.85 18.27 6.56
N ALA A 33 -23.74 18.26 7.29
CA ALA A 33 -22.59 17.37 7.06
C ALA A 33 -22.73 15.96 7.70
N GLN A 34 -23.90 15.67 8.27
CA GLN A 34 -24.17 14.47 9.08
C GLN A 34 -24.04 13.14 8.33
N ARG A 35 -24.22 13.12 7.00
CA ARG A 35 -24.30 11.85 6.25
C ARG A 35 -23.00 11.03 6.24
N ASN A 36 -21.83 11.63 6.53
CA ASN A 36 -20.54 10.93 6.46
C ASN A 36 -19.66 11.08 7.72
N PHE A 37 -20.14 11.74 8.78
CA PHE A 37 -19.38 11.86 10.02
C PHE A 37 -19.62 10.63 10.91
N LEU A 38 -18.97 9.52 10.58
CA LEU A 38 -18.87 8.37 11.47
C LEU A 38 -17.88 8.74 12.59
N LYS A 39 -18.38 9.30 13.69
CA LYS A 39 -17.59 9.66 14.88
C LYS A 39 -16.72 8.48 15.35
N GLY A 40 -17.30 7.28 15.36
CA GLY A 40 -16.58 6.04 15.72
C GLY A 40 -15.48 5.64 14.74
N MET A 41 -15.61 5.98 13.45
CA MET A 41 -14.55 5.75 12.46
C MET A 41 -13.36 6.68 12.71
N HIS A 42 -13.62 7.97 12.93
CA HIS A 42 -12.56 8.95 13.20
C HIS A 42 -11.79 8.60 14.48
N GLN A 43 -12.52 8.28 15.56
CA GLN A 43 -11.92 7.85 16.82
C GLN A 43 -11.10 6.57 16.66
N ALA A 44 -11.59 5.59 15.90
CA ALA A 44 -10.85 4.35 15.66
C ALA A 44 -9.60 4.56 14.79
N ILE A 45 -9.65 5.46 13.80
CA ILE A 45 -8.48 5.82 12.99
C ILE A 45 -7.46 6.55 13.88
N GLU A 46 -7.91 7.55 14.63
CA GLU A 46 -7.09 8.37 15.54
C GLU A 46 -6.38 7.51 16.59
N ALA A 47 -7.15 6.65 17.27
CA ALA A 47 -6.64 5.63 18.18
C ALA A 47 -5.50 4.81 17.57
N TRP A 48 -5.77 4.19 16.42
CA TRP A 48 -4.81 3.31 15.78
C TRP A 48 -3.53 4.06 15.39
N MET A 49 -3.65 5.30 14.89
CA MET A 49 -2.52 6.11 14.45
C MET A 49 -1.65 6.61 15.60
N ILE A 50 -2.24 6.88 16.76
CA ILE A 50 -1.51 7.22 17.99
C ILE A 50 -0.73 6.00 18.49
N ASP A 51 -1.35 4.81 18.45
CA ASP A 51 -0.71 3.56 18.88
C ASP A 51 0.38 3.08 17.90
N HIS A 52 0.29 3.47 16.63
CA HIS A 52 1.20 3.02 15.55
C HIS A 52 1.77 4.21 14.74
N PRO A 53 2.53 5.12 15.39
CA PRO A 53 3.03 6.32 14.73
C PRO A 53 3.95 5.98 13.56
N GLY A 54 3.72 6.60 12.40
CA GLY A 54 4.54 6.41 11.19
C GLY A 54 4.36 5.06 10.50
N GLN A 55 3.59 4.13 11.09
CA GLN A 55 3.28 2.87 10.45
C GLN A 55 2.28 3.04 9.31
N ARG A 56 2.20 2.02 8.46
CA ARG A 56 1.27 2.01 7.33
C ARG A 56 -0.16 1.83 7.85
N PHE A 57 -1.01 2.81 7.56
CA PHE A 57 -2.42 2.73 7.90
C PHE A 57 -3.14 1.58 7.14
N PRO A 58 -3.87 0.67 7.83
CA PRO A 58 -4.58 -0.44 7.21
C PRO A 58 -5.90 0.02 6.57
N THR A 59 -5.80 0.87 5.53
CA THR A 59 -6.95 1.53 4.88
C THR A 59 -8.00 0.55 4.37
N LYS A 60 -7.57 -0.64 3.92
CA LYS A 60 -8.49 -1.68 3.42
C LYS A 60 -9.35 -2.26 4.55
N GLU A 61 -8.75 -2.60 5.68
CA GLU A 61 -9.47 -3.17 6.83
C GLU A 61 -10.46 -2.16 7.41
N PHE A 62 -10.06 -0.89 7.52
CA PHE A 62 -10.95 0.18 7.96
C PHE A 62 -12.05 0.49 6.94
N SER A 63 -11.76 0.41 5.65
CA SER A 63 -12.75 0.56 4.57
C SER A 63 -13.83 -0.51 4.65
N GLU A 64 -13.44 -1.77 4.90
CA GLU A 64 -14.37 -2.90 5.09
C GLU A 64 -15.14 -2.77 6.41
N LYS A 65 -14.44 -2.48 7.52
CA LYS A 65 -15.04 -2.38 8.86
C LYS A 65 -16.10 -1.28 8.98
N PHE A 66 -15.85 -0.13 8.34
CA PHE A 66 -16.75 1.02 8.41
C PHE A 66 -17.63 1.18 7.16
N ASN A 67 -17.52 0.25 6.19
CA ASN A 67 -18.23 0.29 4.90
C ASN A 67 -18.10 1.66 4.19
N VAL A 68 -16.87 2.18 4.13
CA VAL A 68 -16.55 3.46 3.49
C VAL A 68 -15.51 3.29 2.39
N LYS A 69 -15.49 4.19 1.41
CA LYS A 69 -14.46 4.19 0.37
C LYS A 69 -13.09 4.53 0.99
N GLN A 70 -12.03 3.85 0.53
CA GLN A 70 -10.65 4.14 0.97
C GLN A 70 -10.25 5.60 0.75
N THR A 71 -10.76 6.22 -0.31
CA THR A 71 -10.54 7.65 -0.64
C THR A 71 -11.08 8.61 0.43
N SER A 72 -12.06 8.18 1.23
CA SER A 72 -12.60 8.97 2.33
C SER A 72 -11.76 8.87 3.60
N ILE A 73 -10.99 7.79 3.78
CA ILE A 73 -10.17 7.55 4.97
C ILE A 73 -8.84 8.32 4.90
N ILE A 74 -8.23 8.38 3.70
CA ILE A 74 -6.90 8.98 3.49
C ILE A 74 -6.82 10.44 3.99
N PRO A 75 -7.78 11.34 3.67
CA PRO A 75 -7.75 12.72 4.15
C PRO A 75 -7.98 12.84 5.66
N ILE A 76 -8.70 11.88 6.27
CA ILE A 76 -8.94 11.86 7.72
C ILE A 76 -7.63 11.53 8.45
N ALA A 77 -6.93 10.50 7.99
CA ALA A 77 -5.63 10.12 8.54
C ALA A 77 -4.60 11.25 8.40
N GLU A 78 -4.58 11.98 7.27
CA GLU A 78 -3.72 13.17 7.09
C GLU A 78 -4.04 14.30 8.08
N LYS A 79 -5.32 14.53 8.36
CA LYS A 79 -5.72 15.53 9.36
C LYS A 79 -5.27 15.14 10.76
N ILE A 80 -5.36 13.85 11.10
CA ILE A 80 -4.90 13.31 12.40
C ILE A 80 -3.38 13.45 12.54
N GLU A 81 -2.61 13.11 11.51
CA GLU A 81 -1.15 13.32 11.50
C GLU A 81 -0.78 14.76 11.80
N LYS A 82 -1.42 15.71 11.09
CA LYS A 82 -1.17 17.15 11.29
C LYS A 82 -1.58 17.62 12.68
N HIS A 83 -2.75 17.17 13.17
CA HIS A 83 -3.27 17.59 14.47
C HIS A 83 -2.38 17.10 15.62
N HIS A 84 -1.96 15.84 15.58
CA HIS A 84 -1.18 15.20 16.64
C HIS A 84 0.33 15.29 16.44
N LYS A 85 0.79 15.99 15.38
CA LYS A 85 2.21 16.08 14.99
C LYS A 85 2.88 14.71 14.87
N LEU A 86 2.14 13.71 14.37
CA LEU A 86 2.66 12.36 14.17
C LEU A 86 3.61 12.33 12.97
N PRO A 87 4.62 11.43 12.96
CA PRO A 87 5.45 11.21 11.79
C PRO A 87 4.60 10.75 10.60
N GLU A 88 5.00 11.16 9.38
CA GLU A 88 4.28 10.79 8.16
C GLU A 88 4.18 9.27 8.04
N ARG A 89 2.95 8.76 7.84
CA ARG A 89 2.73 7.33 7.61
C ARG A 89 3.45 6.86 6.37
N LYS A 90 3.95 5.61 6.41
CA LYS A 90 4.43 4.92 5.20
C LYS A 90 3.31 4.88 4.16
N ARG A 91 3.52 5.55 3.02
CA ARG A 91 2.56 5.59 1.90
C ARG A 91 2.33 4.20 1.33
N GLY A 92 1.16 3.98 0.73
CA GLY A 92 0.76 2.68 0.20
C GLY A 92 1.73 2.14 -0.85
N GLY A 93 2.50 1.12 -0.49
CA GLY A 93 3.30 0.30 -1.40
C GLY A 93 2.76 -1.14 -1.53
N PRO A 94 3.47 -2.06 -2.19
CA PRO A 94 3.12 -3.48 -2.12
C PRO A 94 3.17 -3.94 -0.64
N ASN A 95 2.17 -4.71 -0.18
CA ASN A 95 2.12 -5.31 1.17
C ASN A 95 3.07 -6.51 1.31
N PHE A 96 4.10 -6.57 0.48
CA PHE A 96 4.94 -7.74 0.32
C PHE A 96 6.35 -7.33 -0.04
N ILE A 97 7.28 -8.18 0.36
CA ILE A 97 8.70 -8.01 0.08
C ILE A 97 8.97 -8.66 -1.28
N LEU A 98 9.55 -7.89 -2.20
CA LEU A 98 10.08 -8.44 -3.44
C LEU A 98 11.33 -9.29 -3.14
N PRO A 99 11.57 -10.40 -3.87
CA PRO A 99 12.79 -11.17 -3.72
C PRO A 99 14.03 -10.28 -3.94
N LYS A 100 15.11 -10.55 -3.20
CA LYS A 100 16.36 -9.77 -3.28
C LYS A 100 16.87 -9.66 -4.73
N GLU A 101 16.85 -10.77 -5.46
CA GLU A 101 17.24 -10.84 -6.88
C GLU A 101 16.43 -9.89 -7.77
N VAL A 102 15.13 -9.75 -7.50
CA VAL A 102 14.25 -8.83 -8.25
C VAL A 102 14.64 -7.39 -7.94
N ASN A 103 14.88 -7.06 -6.66
CA ASN A 103 15.31 -5.72 -6.26
C ASN A 103 16.68 -5.35 -6.83
N GLU A 104 17.60 -6.29 -6.92
CA GLU A 104 18.91 -6.08 -7.55
C GLU A 104 18.79 -5.74 -9.03
N VAL A 105 17.89 -6.41 -9.77
CA VAL A 105 17.61 -6.08 -11.17
C VAL A 105 17.00 -4.68 -11.29
N ILE A 106 15.96 -4.37 -10.49
CA ILE A 106 15.32 -3.05 -10.51
C ILE A 106 16.32 -1.94 -10.18
N GLY A 107 17.10 -2.11 -9.11
CA GLY A 107 18.12 -1.17 -8.69
C GLY A 107 19.24 -1.02 -9.72
N GLY A 108 19.65 -2.10 -10.38
CA GLY A 108 20.62 -2.06 -11.47
C GLY A 108 20.14 -1.24 -12.67
N ILE A 109 18.87 -1.39 -13.05
CA ILE A 109 18.26 -0.61 -14.13
C ILE A 109 18.18 0.88 -13.72
N TYR A 110 17.73 1.17 -12.50
CA TYR A 110 17.64 2.54 -12.00
C TYR A 110 19.00 3.24 -11.87
N LYS A 111 20.06 2.49 -11.50
CA LYS A 111 21.42 3.03 -11.45
C LYS A 111 21.93 3.43 -12.83
N LYS A 112 21.62 2.63 -13.85
CA LYS A 112 22.00 2.89 -15.25
C LYS A 112 21.20 4.02 -15.90
N ALA A 113 19.99 4.30 -15.42
CA ALA A 113 19.18 5.40 -15.91
C ALA A 113 19.84 6.75 -15.59
N GLN A 114 19.86 7.63 -16.59
CA GLN A 114 20.34 9.01 -16.49
C GLN A 114 19.27 9.92 -15.89
N ASN A 115 19.66 11.14 -15.54
CA ASN A 115 18.74 12.12 -14.97
C ASN A 115 17.68 12.51 -16.01
N GLY A 116 16.40 12.48 -15.62
CA GLY A 116 15.28 12.76 -16.52
C GLY A 116 14.84 11.60 -17.42
N ASP A 117 15.47 10.42 -17.32
CA ASP A 117 15.12 9.27 -18.14
C ASP A 117 13.69 8.75 -17.86
N ALA A 118 13.13 8.06 -18.85
CA ALA A 118 11.86 7.37 -18.73
C ALA A 118 12.05 5.85 -18.69
N ILE A 119 11.70 5.22 -17.57
CA ILE A 119 11.78 3.76 -17.42
C ILE A 119 10.43 3.14 -17.79
N ASN A 120 10.44 2.28 -18.80
CA ASN A 120 9.29 1.48 -19.18
C ASN A 120 9.17 0.23 -18.31
N VAL A 121 8.06 0.13 -17.56
CA VAL A 121 7.84 -0.97 -16.61
C VAL A 121 7.76 -2.34 -17.31
N LEU A 122 7.27 -2.41 -18.56
CA LEU A 122 7.23 -3.68 -19.29
C LEU A 122 8.64 -4.22 -19.58
N ASP A 123 9.58 -3.34 -19.93
CA ASP A 123 10.95 -3.76 -20.23
C ASP A 123 11.66 -4.23 -18.96
N VAL A 124 11.39 -3.57 -17.83
CA VAL A 124 11.84 -4.04 -16.51
C VAL A 124 11.26 -5.43 -16.19
N ILE A 125 9.98 -5.68 -16.47
CA ILE A 125 9.36 -7.01 -16.26
C ILE A 125 10.06 -8.07 -17.11
N ARG A 126 10.34 -7.77 -18.39
CA ARG A 126 11.05 -8.70 -19.29
C ARG A 126 12.45 -9.00 -18.77
N GLU A 127 13.18 -8.00 -18.32
CA GLU A 127 14.54 -8.20 -17.79
C GLU A 127 14.52 -9.03 -16.50
N ILE A 128 13.60 -8.73 -15.57
CA ILE A 128 13.40 -9.53 -14.36
C ILE A 128 13.06 -10.98 -14.73
N ALA A 129 12.13 -11.19 -15.67
CA ALA A 129 11.70 -12.53 -16.08
C ALA A 129 12.84 -13.33 -16.71
N ARG A 130 13.72 -12.68 -17.50
CA ARG A 130 14.90 -13.33 -18.10
C ARG A 130 15.94 -13.73 -17.05
N LYS A 131 16.21 -12.86 -16.08
CA LYS A 131 17.26 -13.08 -15.06
C LYS A 131 16.82 -14.01 -13.93
N THR A 132 15.60 -13.81 -13.41
CA THR A 132 15.12 -14.47 -12.19
C THR A 132 14.11 -15.59 -12.48
N LYS A 133 13.64 -15.72 -13.73
CA LYS A 133 12.52 -16.61 -14.11
C LYS A 133 11.23 -16.32 -13.33
N LEU A 134 11.06 -15.10 -12.83
CA LEU A 134 9.87 -14.65 -12.10
C LEU A 134 9.09 -13.58 -12.86
N VAL A 135 7.76 -13.67 -12.80
CA VAL A 135 6.83 -12.64 -13.28
C VAL A 135 6.31 -11.86 -12.09
N VAL A 136 6.65 -10.57 -12.04
CA VAL A 136 6.27 -9.65 -10.97
C VAL A 136 5.24 -8.66 -11.52
N SER A 137 4.26 -8.27 -10.70
CA SER A 137 3.22 -7.33 -11.12
C SER A 137 3.83 -5.96 -11.45
N ALA A 138 3.33 -5.32 -12.50
CA ALA A 138 3.77 -3.98 -12.90
C ALA A 138 3.66 -2.96 -11.76
N ASN A 139 2.59 -3.03 -10.96
CA ASN A 139 2.40 -2.15 -9.81
C ASN A 139 3.52 -2.26 -8.76
N ALA A 140 4.00 -3.47 -8.47
CA ALA A 140 5.07 -3.66 -7.50
C ALA A 140 6.39 -3.04 -7.98
N ILE A 141 6.73 -3.23 -9.26
CA ILE A 141 7.90 -2.63 -9.88
C ILE A 141 7.78 -1.11 -9.91
N SER A 142 6.60 -0.58 -10.28
CA SER A 142 6.37 0.87 -10.29
C SER A 142 6.52 1.50 -8.91
N VAL A 143 6.08 0.82 -7.85
CA VAL A 143 6.27 1.33 -6.49
C VAL A 143 7.74 1.31 -6.10
N GLU A 144 8.47 0.23 -6.39
CA GLU A 144 9.89 0.14 -6.03
C GLU A 144 10.73 1.20 -6.77
N LEU A 145 10.45 1.43 -8.07
CA LEU A 145 11.09 2.51 -8.84
C LEU A 145 10.76 3.89 -8.28
N LYS A 146 9.51 4.14 -7.87
CA LYS A 146 9.13 5.40 -7.21
C LYS A 146 9.81 5.57 -5.86
N LYS A 147 10.04 4.49 -5.12
CA LYS A 147 10.77 4.53 -3.85
C LYS A 147 12.22 4.95 -4.09
N LEU A 148 12.90 4.34 -5.07
CA LEU A 148 14.25 4.74 -5.47
C LEU A 148 14.29 6.20 -5.95
N GLU A 149 13.27 6.64 -6.67
CA GLU A 149 13.17 8.04 -7.10
C GLU A 149 12.97 9.02 -5.93
N LEU A 150 12.23 8.65 -4.89
CA LEU A 150 12.12 9.47 -3.69
C LEU A 150 13.45 9.57 -2.93
N GLU A 151 14.25 8.50 -2.95
CA GLU A 151 15.55 8.42 -2.29
C GLU A 151 16.64 9.17 -3.07
N HIS A 152 16.65 9.07 -4.40
CA HIS A 152 17.75 9.56 -5.25
C HIS A 152 17.42 10.78 -6.12
N LYS A 153 16.13 11.11 -6.31
CA LYS A 153 15.63 12.33 -6.99
C LYS A 153 16.28 12.64 -8.34
N LYS A 154 16.47 11.62 -9.19
CA LYS A 154 17.07 11.78 -10.53
C LYS A 154 16.13 12.43 -11.56
N GLY A 155 14.85 12.64 -11.22
CA GLY A 155 13.82 13.09 -12.14
C GLY A 155 13.28 11.99 -13.06
N ILE A 156 13.43 10.71 -12.69
CA ILE A 156 13.07 9.59 -13.56
C ILE A 156 11.55 9.44 -13.64
N SER A 157 11.04 9.34 -14.87
CA SER A 157 9.62 9.10 -15.14
C SER A 157 9.32 7.60 -15.30
N VAL A 158 8.38 7.07 -14.51
CA VAL A 158 7.96 5.66 -14.61
C VAL A 158 6.80 5.53 -15.59
N LEU A 159 7.05 4.92 -16.74
CA LEU A 159 6.05 4.70 -17.79
C LEU A 159 5.40 3.32 -17.67
N LEU A 160 4.09 3.31 -17.44
CA LEU A 160 3.23 2.14 -17.60
C LEU A 160 2.62 2.15 -19.01
N LYS A 161 3.45 1.97 -20.04
CA LYS A 161 2.94 1.74 -21.40
C LYS A 161 2.44 0.31 -21.50
N GLY A 162 1.15 0.10 -21.23
CA GLY A 162 0.48 -1.15 -21.56
C GLY A 162 0.30 -1.29 -23.07
N LEU A 163 0.29 -2.52 -23.58
CA LEU A 163 -0.20 -2.81 -24.92
C LEU A 163 -1.53 -2.10 -25.14
N LYS A 164 -1.59 -1.30 -26.22
CA LYS A 164 -2.76 -0.58 -26.76
C LYS A 164 -4.03 -0.70 -25.88
N GLY A 165 -4.16 0.17 -24.87
CA GLY A 165 -5.39 0.28 -24.08
C GLY A 165 -5.16 0.64 -22.63
N LYS A 166 -6.06 1.45 -22.06
CA LYS A 166 -6.06 1.94 -20.66
C LYS A 166 -6.29 0.83 -19.60
N ARG A 167 -6.12 -0.45 -19.96
CA ARG A 167 -6.34 -1.58 -19.04
C ARG A 167 -5.09 -1.81 -18.20
N LYS A 168 -5.27 -1.93 -16.89
CA LYS A 168 -4.20 -2.38 -15.97
C LYS A 168 -3.80 -3.80 -16.37
N LEU A 169 -2.54 -3.98 -16.74
CA LEU A 169 -1.96 -5.31 -16.98
C LEU A 169 -1.98 -6.11 -15.69
N ASP A 170 -2.72 -7.21 -15.69
CA ASP A 170 -2.72 -8.15 -14.59
C ASP A 170 -1.54 -9.14 -14.71
N LEU A 171 -1.35 -9.99 -13.71
CA LEU A 171 -0.31 -11.02 -13.75
C LEU A 171 -0.56 -12.07 -14.84
N ASN A 172 -1.81 -12.30 -15.24
CA ASN A 172 -2.15 -13.28 -16.27
C ASN A 172 -1.68 -12.78 -17.64
N ASP A 173 -2.02 -11.55 -17.98
CA ASP A 173 -1.64 -10.85 -19.21
C ASP A 173 -0.12 -10.84 -19.34
N LEU A 174 0.59 -10.44 -18.27
CA LEU A 174 2.05 -10.44 -18.25
C LEU A 174 2.65 -11.84 -18.48
N THR A 175 2.07 -12.87 -17.86
CA THR A 175 2.54 -14.25 -18.07
C THR A 175 2.32 -14.70 -19.52
N SER A 176 1.15 -14.38 -20.09
CA SER A 176 0.81 -14.72 -21.47
C SER A 176 1.70 -14.01 -22.47
N LEU A 177 2.05 -12.75 -22.22
CA LEU A 177 2.96 -11.98 -23.05
C LEU A 177 4.37 -12.56 -23.04
N LEU A 178 4.91 -12.83 -21.85
CA LEU A 178 6.23 -13.44 -21.72
C LEU A 178 6.28 -14.82 -22.39
N LYS A 179 5.20 -15.61 -22.30
CA LYS A 179 5.08 -16.89 -23.02
C LYS A 179 5.10 -16.72 -24.55
N LYS A 180 4.37 -15.73 -25.09
CA LYS A 180 4.40 -15.41 -26.53
C LYS A 180 5.79 -15.01 -27.01
N GLU A 181 6.57 -14.37 -26.14
CA GLU A 181 7.96 -13.99 -26.39
C GLU A 181 8.97 -15.13 -26.10
N GLY A 182 8.51 -16.34 -25.79
CA GLY A 182 9.38 -17.50 -25.51
C GLY A 182 10.02 -17.52 -24.12
N ILE A 183 9.65 -16.61 -23.22
CA ILE A 183 10.21 -16.49 -21.86
C ILE A 183 9.39 -17.36 -20.89
N LYS A 184 9.99 -18.46 -20.40
CA LYS A 184 9.39 -19.31 -19.37
C LYS A 184 9.67 -18.75 -17.97
N ALA A 185 8.69 -18.05 -17.39
CA ALA A 185 8.76 -17.50 -16.04
C ALA A 185 7.57 -17.94 -15.18
N LYS A 186 7.82 -18.15 -13.88
CA LYS A 186 6.79 -18.47 -12.88
C LYS A 186 6.24 -17.18 -12.26
N ARG A 187 4.95 -17.16 -11.93
CA ARG A 187 4.36 -16.00 -11.26
C ARG A 187 4.92 -15.86 -9.85
N PHE A 188 5.37 -14.66 -9.52
CA PHE A 188 5.68 -14.32 -8.15
C PHE A 188 4.38 -14.23 -7.36
N ARG A 189 4.25 -15.10 -6.35
CA ARG A 189 3.15 -15.04 -5.37
C ARG A 189 3.69 -14.40 -4.10
N PRO A 190 3.42 -13.10 -3.88
CA PRO A 190 3.92 -12.44 -2.69
C PRO A 190 3.38 -13.08 -1.42
N LYS A 191 4.27 -13.35 -0.46
CA LYS A 191 3.83 -13.58 0.92
C LYS A 191 3.50 -12.20 1.51
N PRO A 192 2.27 -11.98 2.01
CA PRO A 192 1.97 -10.74 2.71
C PRO A 192 2.91 -10.60 3.90
N ILE A 193 3.42 -9.40 4.13
CA ILE A 193 4.07 -9.05 5.39
C ILE A 193 2.98 -9.20 6.45
N ARG A 194 3.01 -10.30 7.21
CA ARG A 194 2.18 -10.42 8.40
C ARG A 194 2.68 -9.33 9.35
N SER A 195 1.78 -8.43 9.75
CA SER A 195 2.00 -7.53 10.88
C SER A 195 2.14 -8.37 12.15
N ARG A 196 3.33 -8.91 12.34
CA ARG A 196 3.85 -9.37 13.62
C ARG A 196 5.26 -8.83 13.66
N ASP A 197 5.39 -7.65 14.24
CA ASP A 197 6.31 -7.34 15.33
C ASP A 197 5.91 -5.97 15.90
#